data_AF-Q6NMV8-F1
#
_entry.id   AF-Q6NMV8-F1
#
_cell.length_a   1.000
_cell.length_b   1.000
_cell.length_c   1.000
_cell.angle_alpha   90.00
_cell.angle_beta   90.00
_cell.angle_gamma   90.00
#
_symmetry.space_group_name_H-M   'P 1'
#
loop_
_entity.id
_entity.type
_entity.pdbx_description
1 polymer ?
#
loop_
_entity_poly.entity_id
_entity_poly.type
_entity_poly.pdbx_seq_one_letter_code
_entity_poly.pdbx_strand_id
1 'polypeptide(L)'
;MEEYAREPCPYRIVDDCGGAFAMGCIGGGVFQAIKGFRNAPSGLNRRLVGSIIAIKTRSPVIAGNFAVWGGMFSTIDCTLVHFRKRRSVEFDYKWRCNWRNISRSKWRSSYGR
;
A
#
# COMPACT_ATOMS: atom_id res chain seq x y z
N MET A 1 -27.50 -13.77 -9.10
CA MET A 1 -26.24 -13.01 -9.31
C MET A 1 -25.35 -13.36 -8.15
N GLU A 2 -24.43 -14.29 -8.38
CA GLU A 2 -23.59 -14.99 -7.41
C GLU A 2 -23.48 -14.28 -6.06
N GLU A 3 -24.13 -14.89 -5.08
CA GLU A 3 -23.75 -14.79 -3.69
C GLU A 3 -22.31 -15.32 -3.61
N TYR A 4 -21.34 -14.46 -3.94
CA TYR A 4 -19.92 -14.74 -3.81
C TYR A 4 -19.70 -14.97 -2.32
N ALA A 5 -19.80 -16.24 -1.95
CA ALA A 5 -19.75 -16.74 -0.61
C ALA A 5 -18.57 -16.09 0.10
N ARG A 6 -18.86 -15.53 1.27
CA ARG A 6 -17.89 -14.84 2.13
C ARG A 6 -16.62 -15.67 2.27
N GLU A 7 -15.60 -15.37 1.48
CA GLU A 7 -14.26 -15.87 1.74
C GLU A 7 -13.90 -15.46 3.18
N PRO A 8 -13.45 -16.41 4.01
CA PRO A 8 -13.39 -16.21 5.44
C PRO A 8 -12.46 -15.03 5.73
N CYS A 9 -12.80 -14.25 6.75
CA CYS A 9 -12.15 -13.00 7.13
C CYS A 9 -10.61 -13.05 7.27
N PRO A 10 -9.89 -14.19 7.36
CA PRO A 10 -8.44 -14.15 7.17
C PRO A 10 -7.98 -14.01 5.71
N TYR A 11 -8.66 -14.59 4.72
CA TYR A 11 -8.14 -14.68 3.34
C TYR A 11 -8.18 -13.34 2.60
N ARG A 12 -9.30 -12.62 2.72
CA ARG A 12 -9.48 -11.32 2.07
C ARG A 12 -8.53 -10.24 2.62
N ILE A 13 -8.26 -10.29 3.91
CA ILE A 13 -7.31 -9.36 4.57
C ILE A 13 -5.89 -9.61 4.06
N VAL A 14 -5.52 -10.88 3.88
CA VAL A 14 -4.20 -11.26 3.33
C VAL A 14 -4.07 -10.82 1.87
N ASP A 15 -5.13 -10.95 1.07
CA ASP A 15 -5.13 -10.48 -0.33
C ASP A 15 -5.01 -8.94 -0.41
N ASP A 16 -5.76 -8.19 0.40
CA ASP A 16 -5.66 -6.72 0.49
C ASP A 16 -4.29 -6.26 1.01
N CYS A 17 -3.75 -6.92 2.04
CA CYS A 17 -2.41 -6.65 2.55
C CYS A 17 -1.35 -6.93 1.47
N GLY A 18 -1.49 -8.04 0.75
CA GLY A 18 -0.60 -8.46 -0.33
C GLY A 18 -0.62 -7.50 -1.52
N GLY A 19 -1.81 -7.10 -1.97
CA GLY A 19 -1.99 -6.12 -3.04
C GLY A 19 -1.43 -4.75 -2.67
N ALA A 20 -1.67 -4.29 -1.44
CA ALA A 20 -1.12 -3.03 -0.93
C ALA A 20 0.42 -3.08 -0.77
N PHE A 21 0.95 -4.22 -0.32
CA PHE A 21 2.39 -4.46 -0.23
C PHE A 21 3.05 -4.46 -1.61
N ALA A 22 2.47 -5.15 -2.59
CA ALA A 22 2.97 -5.18 -3.97
C ALA A 22 2.98 -3.78 -4.59
N MET A 23 1.88 -3.03 -4.45
CA MET A 23 1.81 -1.63 -4.89
C MET A 23 2.86 -0.74 -4.21
N GLY A 24 3.08 -0.95 -2.91
CA GLY A 24 4.09 -0.23 -2.14
C GLY A 24 5.53 -0.61 -2.52
N CYS A 25 5.81 -1.87 -2.85
CA CYS A 25 7.12 -2.34 -3.31
C CYS A 25 7.44 -1.84 -4.72
N ILE A 26 6.46 -1.87 -5.63
CA ILE A 26 6.62 -1.40 -7.02
C ILE A 26 6.77 0.12 -7.03
N GLY A 27 5.86 0.85 -6.38
CA GLY A 27 5.95 2.30 -6.24
C GLY A 27 7.22 2.73 -5.49
N GLY A 28 7.56 2.01 -4.43
CA GLY A 28 8.73 2.16 -3.57
C GLY A 28 10.02 2.06 -4.36
N GLY A 29 10.15 0.96 -5.10
CA GLY A 29 11.30 0.66 -5.93
C GLY A 29 11.48 1.66 -7.06
N VAL A 30 10.44 1.96 -7.84
CA VAL A 30 10.54 2.88 -8.98
C VAL A 30 10.90 4.29 -8.51
N PHE A 31 10.22 4.81 -7.48
CA PHE A 31 10.46 6.16 -6.99
C PHE A 31 11.84 6.30 -6.36
N GLN A 32 12.26 5.31 -5.57
CA GLN A 32 13.56 5.35 -4.91
C GLN A 32 14.72 5.06 -5.87
N ALA A 33 14.49 4.30 -6.95
CA ALA A 33 15.43 4.16 -8.05
C ALA A 33 15.70 5.54 -8.68
N ILE A 34 14.64 6.25 -9.10
CA ILE A 34 14.77 7.57 -9.75
C ILE A 34 15.47 8.58 -8.83
N LYS A 35 15.09 8.64 -7.55
CA LYS A 35 15.77 9.49 -6.56
C LYS A 35 17.24 9.08 -6.36
N GLY A 36 17.52 7.77 -6.26
CA GLY A 36 18.86 7.23 -6.09
C GLY A 36 19.78 7.54 -7.28
N PHE A 37 19.26 7.49 -8.51
CA PHE A 37 19.99 7.86 -9.72
C PHE A 37 20.29 9.36 -9.80
N ARG A 38 19.36 10.20 -9.35
CA ARG A 38 19.52 11.68 -9.38
C ARG A 38 20.42 12.21 -8.26
N ASN A 39 20.48 11.55 -7.10
CA ASN A 39 21.21 12.03 -5.93
C ASN A 39 22.60 11.39 -5.75
N ALA A 40 23.00 10.44 -6.60
CA ALA A 40 24.28 9.74 -6.47
C ALA A 40 25.43 10.41 -7.29
N PRO A 41 26.67 10.45 -6.73
CA PRO A 41 27.83 11.10 -7.33
C PRO A 41 28.24 10.47 -8.67
N SER A 42 29.00 11.22 -9.47
CA SER A 42 29.42 10.91 -10.84
C SER A 42 30.05 9.52 -10.98
N GLY A 43 29.41 8.65 -11.77
CA GLY A 43 29.88 7.30 -12.11
C GLY A 43 28.74 6.30 -12.27
N LEU A 44 28.55 5.73 -13.47
CA LEU A 44 27.39 4.87 -13.79
C LEU A 44 27.30 3.65 -12.85
N ASN A 45 28.42 2.99 -12.57
CA ASN A 45 28.50 1.87 -11.64
C ASN A 45 28.15 2.24 -10.18
N ARG A 46 28.60 3.41 -9.70
CA ARG A 46 28.30 3.89 -8.34
C ARG A 46 26.86 4.39 -8.19
N ARG A 47 26.29 4.97 -9.26
CA ARG A 47 24.87 5.35 -9.32
C ARG A 47 23.95 4.12 -9.28
N LEU A 48 24.30 3.05 -10.00
CA LEU A 48 23.56 1.79 -9.98
C LEU A 48 23.60 1.12 -8.60
N VAL A 49 24.79 1.02 -8.00
CA VAL A 49 24.94 0.42 -6.66
C VAL A 49 24.22 1.24 -5.58
N GLY A 50 24.34 2.57 -5.61
CA GLY A 50 23.66 3.46 -4.67
C GLY A 50 22.13 3.43 -4.79
N SER A 51 21.61 3.35 -6.02
CA SER A 51 20.17 3.21 -6.25
C SER A 51 19.64 1.84 -5.81
N ILE A 52 20.36 0.75 -6.06
CA ILE A 52 19.98 -0.60 -5.59
C ILE A 52 19.94 -0.67 -4.06
N ILE A 53 20.95 -0.11 -3.38
CA ILE A 53 20.99 -0.07 -1.90
C ILE A 53 19.84 0.78 -1.35
N ALA A 54 19.52 1.92 -1.98
CA ALA A 54 18.41 2.77 -1.59
C ALA A 54 17.04 2.08 -1.77
N ILE A 55 16.85 1.35 -2.88
CA ILE A 55 15.65 0.56 -3.13
C ILE A 55 15.50 -0.53 -2.06
N LYS A 56 16.58 -1.29 -1.80
CA LYS A 56 16.54 -2.42 -0.86
C LYS A 56 16.24 -2.00 0.58
N THR A 57 16.71 -0.81 0.99
CA THR A 57 16.51 -0.31 2.35
C THR A 57 15.17 0.41 2.55
N ARG A 58 14.68 1.15 1.55
CA ARG A 58 13.48 2.00 1.71
C ARG A 58 12.20 1.42 1.14
N SER A 59 12.28 0.66 0.05
CA SER A 59 11.11 0.02 -0.58
C SER A 59 10.31 -0.87 0.41
N PRO A 60 10.92 -1.76 1.21
CA PRO A 60 10.15 -2.61 2.13
C PRO A 60 9.50 -1.82 3.28
N VAL A 61 10.09 -0.70 3.71
CA VAL A 61 9.51 0.17 4.76
C VAL A 61 8.27 0.88 4.24
N ILE A 62 8.30 1.35 2.99
CA ILE A 62 7.14 1.98 2.35
C ILE A 62 6.06 0.92 2.11
N ALA A 63 6.43 -0.25 1.58
CA ALA A 63 5.51 -1.36 1.35
C ALA A 63 4.84 -1.86 2.62
N GLY A 64 5.59 -1.99 3.73
CA GLY A 64 5.04 -2.37 5.03
C GLY A 64 4.04 -1.34 5.56
N ASN A 65 4.33 -0.05 5.40
CA ASN A 65 3.38 1.01 5.76
C ASN A 65 2.08 0.97 4.94
N PHE A 66 2.15 0.61 3.66
CA PHE A 66 0.97 0.41 2.82
C PHE A 66 0.21 -0.87 3.18
N ALA A 67 0.92 -1.96 3.50
CA ALA A 67 0.32 -3.23 3.89
C ALA A 67 -0.44 -3.13 5.22
N VAL A 68 0.16 -2.55 6.26
CA VAL A 68 -0.51 -2.33 7.57
C VAL A 68 -1.73 -1.44 7.41
N TRP A 69 -1.64 -0.43 6.55
CA TRP A 69 -2.75 0.48 6.29
C TRP A 69 -3.91 -0.19 5.55
N GLY A 70 -3.63 -1.01 4.51
CA GLY A 70 -4.63 -1.83 3.84
C GLY A 70 -5.26 -2.87 4.78
N GLY A 71 -4.44 -3.56 5.58
CA GLY A 71 -4.88 -4.57 6.53
C GLY A 71 -5.74 -4.03 7.68
N MET A 72 -5.41 -2.84 8.20
CA MET A 72 -6.25 -2.17 9.22
C MET A 72 -7.63 -1.82 8.66
N PHE A 73 -7.75 -1.48 7.38
CA PHE A 73 -9.05 -1.18 6.77
C PHE A 73 -9.89 -2.44 6.57
N SER A 74 -9.30 -3.50 6.03
CA SER A 74 -10.00 -4.77 5.79
C SER A 74 -10.38 -5.51 7.08
N THR A 75 -9.58 -5.40 8.15
CA THR A 75 -9.93 -5.92 9.49
C THR A 75 -11.15 -5.22 10.09
N ILE A 76 -11.22 -3.88 9.98
CA ILE A 76 -12.37 -3.10 10.45
C ILE A 76 -13.63 -3.48 9.67
N ASP A 77 -13.55 -3.60 8.34
CA ASP A 77 -14.69 -4.00 7.51
C ASP A 77 -15.18 -5.42 7.85
N CYS A 78 -14.25 -6.38 8.01
CA CYS A 78 -14.59 -7.75 8.41
C CYS A 78 -15.29 -7.81 9.79
N THR A 79 -14.81 -7.00 10.75
CA THR A 79 -15.39 -6.94 12.11
C THR A 79 -16.80 -6.33 12.08
N LEU A 80 -17.02 -5.27 11.29
CA LEU A 80 -18.32 -4.61 11.15
C LEU A 80 -19.36 -5.49 10.44
N VAL A 81 -18.95 -6.27 9.43
CA VAL A 81 -19.83 -7.25 8.77
C VAL A 81 -20.30 -8.33 9.74
N HIS A 82 -19.41 -8.80 10.61
CA HIS A 82 -19.74 -9.79 11.65
C HIS A 82 -20.70 -9.22 12.69
N PHE A 83 -20.54 -7.95 13.05
CA PHE A 83 -21.35 -7.29 14.07
C PHE A 83 -22.75 -6.86 13.59
N ARG A 84 -22.94 -6.51 12.30
CA ARG A 84 -24.18 -5.83 11.83
C ARG A 84 -25.06 -6.56 10.81
N LYS A 85 -24.69 -7.72 10.24
CA LYS A 85 -25.50 -8.51 9.26
C LYS A 85 -26.07 -7.76 8.02
N ARG A 86 -25.88 -6.45 7.82
CA ARG A 86 -26.41 -5.65 6.68
C ARG A 86 -25.31 -4.78 6.04
N ARG A 87 -24.89 -5.22 4.83
CA ARG A 87 -24.24 -4.51 3.69
C ARG A 87 -23.26 -3.35 3.99
N SER A 88 -21.97 -3.69 3.99
CA SER A 88 -20.85 -2.76 3.72
C SER A 88 -20.79 -2.37 2.24
N VAL A 89 -21.70 -1.50 1.77
CA VAL A 89 -21.54 -0.86 0.44
C VAL A 89 -21.63 0.65 0.55
N GLU A 90 -22.46 1.19 1.46
CA GLU A 90 -22.61 2.64 1.62
C GLU A 90 -21.39 3.34 2.25
N PHE A 91 -20.63 2.61 3.07
CA PHE A 91 -19.40 3.12 3.66
C PHE A 91 -18.30 3.31 2.59
N ASP A 92 -18.29 2.47 1.54
CA ASP A 92 -17.27 2.49 0.49
C ASP A 92 -17.30 3.80 -0.31
N TYR A 93 -18.47 4.35 -0.67
CA TYR A 93 -18.54 5.56 -1.50
C TYR A 93 -18.06 6.83 -0.76
N LYS A 94 -18.48 7.00 0.50
CA LYS A 94 -18.10 8.18 1.31
C LYS A 94 -16.66 8.08 1.80
N TRP A 95 -16.20 6.87 2.11
CA TRP A 95 -14.78 6.66 2.40
C TRP A 95 -13.91 6.70 1.16
N ARG A 96 -14.32 6.29 -0.03
CA ARG A 96 -13.46 6.32 -1.23
C ARG A 96 -12.97 7.73 -1.58
N CYS A 97 -13.76 8.77 -1.36
CA CYS A 97 -13.31 10.17 -1.50
C CYS A 97 -12.33 10.61 -0.40
N ASN A 98 -12.60 10.27 0.86
CA ASN A 98 -11.70 10.56 1.98
C ASN A 98 -10.38 9.76 1.87
N TRP A 99 -10.49 8.51 1.47
CA TRP A 99 -9.44 7.54 1.20
C TRP A 99 -8.54 7.99 0.06
N ARG A 100 -9.09 8.59 -1.01
CA ARG A 100 -8.28 9.15 -2.09
C ARG A 100 -7.42 10.32 -1.59
N ASN A 101 -7.93 11.16 -0.68
CA ASN A 101 -7.17 12.23 -0.04
C ASN A 101 -6.17 11.74 1.01
N ILE A 102 -6.54 10.77 1.84
CA ILE A 102 -5.67 10.13 2.84
C ILE A 102 -4.56 9.33 2.15
N SER A 103 -4.87 8.59 1.08
CA SER A 103 -3.88 7.91 0.23
C SER A 103 -2.93 8.91 -0.40
N ARG A 104 -3.41 10.02 -0.95
CA ARG A 104 -2.55 11.10 -1.47
C ARG A 104 -1.63 11.67 -0.40
N SER A 105 -2.14 11.84 0.81
CA SER A 105 -1.39 12.37 1.94
C SER A 105 -0.35 11.37 2.45
N LYS A 106 -0.70 10.08 2.53
CA LYS A 106 0.21 8.98 2.87
C LYS A 106 1.27 8.77 1.79
N TRP A 107 0.90 8.88 0.52
CA TRP A 107 1.81 8.83 -0.62
C TRP A 107 2.77 10.03 -0.61
N ARG A 108 2.29 11.26 -0.35
CA ARG A 108 3.16 12.42 -0.10
C ARG A 108 4.04 12.22 1.14
N SER A 109 3.56 11.60 2.21
CA SER A 109 4.37 11.36 3.40
C SER A 109 5.44 10.27 3.18
N SER A 110 5.15 9.25 2.38
CA SER A 110 6.06 8.13 2.11
C SER A 110 7.07 8.42 0.99
N TYR A 111 6.71 9.26 0.01
CA TYR A 111 7.54 9.58 -1.17
C TYR A 111 7.98 11.06 -1.23
N GLY A 112 7.25 11.96 -0.58
CA GLY A 112 7.51 13.40 -0.55
C GLY A 112 8.35 13.82 0.65
N ARG A 113 9.66 13.63 0.54
CA ARG A 113 10.67 14.59 1.00
C ARG A 113 11.87 14.46 0.07
#